data_AF-A0A6M3Y5B9-F1
#
_entry.id   AF-A0A6M3Y5B9-F1
#
_cell.length_a   1.000
_cell.length_b   1.000
_cell.length_c   1.000
_cell.angle_alpha   90.00
_cell.angle_beta   90.00
_cell.angle_gamma   90.00
#
_symmetry.space_group_name_H-M   'P 1'
#
loop_
_entity.id
_entity.type
_entity.pdbx_description
1 polymer ?
#
loop_
_entity_poly.entity_id
_entity_poly.type
_entity_poly.pdbx_seq_one_letter_code
_entity_poly.pdbx_strand_id
1 'polypeptide(L)' 'VKRFPADWDKHGKSAGYKRNIEMSEYGDALIAIWIDSSKGTAHMVNTMKKLGKPTYIHQILQTNKILKGRR' A
#
# COMPACT_ATOMS: atom_id res chain seq x y z
N VAL A 1 -5.01 20.85 1.72
CA VAL A 1 -4.71 19.42 1.49
C VAL A 1 -3.99 18.85 2.71
N LYS A 2 -4.52 17.78 3.34
CA LYS A 2 -3.90 17.11 4.50
C LYS A 2 -2.76 16.19 4.02
N ARG A 3 -1.64 16.15 4.75
CA ARG A 3 -0.48 15.29 4.46
C ARG A 3 -0.25 14.29 5.58
N PHE A 4 0.23 13.11 5.20
CA PHE A 4 0.60 12.02 6.10
C PHE A 4 2.01 11.53 5.71
N PRO A 5 3.08 12.27 6.05
CA PRO A 5 4.44 11.80 5.83
C PRO A 5 4.75 10.64 6.79
N ALA A 6 5.54 9.66 6.33
CA ALA A 6 6.02 8.59 7.19
C ALA A 6 7.26 9.08 7.96
N ASP A 7 7.22 8.99 9.29
CA ASP A 7 8.34 9.34 10.17
C ASP A 7 9.32 8.16 10.31
N TRP A 8 10.22 8.05 9.33
CA TRP A 8 11.21 6.97 9.26
C TRP A 8 12.25 7.05 10.37
N ASP A 9 12.63 8.25 10.80
CA ASP A 9 13.63 8.45 11.86
C ASP A 9 13.13 7.91 13.19
N LYS A 10 11.85 8.13 13.51
CA LYS A 10 11.24 7.65 14.75
C LYS A 10 10.80 6.19 14.71
N HIS A 11 10.28 5.73 13.58
CA HIS A 11 9.56 4.45 13.49
C HIS A 11 10.20 3.40 12.58
N GLY A 12 11.31 3.73 11.91
CA GLY A 12 12.01 2.84 11.00
C GLY A 12 11.07 2.22 9.98
N LYS A 13 11.23 0.92 9.69
CA LYS A 13 10.41 0.19 8.71
C LYS A 13 8.90 0.24 8.98
N SER A 14 8.48 0.45 10.23
CA SER A 14 7.06 0.52 10.60
C SER A 14 6.39 1.86 10.27
N ALA A 15 7.17 2.90 9.97
CA ALA A 15 6.67 4.24 9.68
C ALA A 15 5.65 4.25 8.53
N GLY A 16 5.92 3.50 7.45
CA GLY A 16 5.01 3.37 6.33
C GLY A 16 3.67 2.74 6.71
N TYR A 17 3.66 1.73 7.58
CA TYR A 17 2.43 1.09 8.03
C TYR A 17 1.62 1.99 8.97
N LYS A 18 2.27 2.71 9.89
CA LYS A 18 1.61 3.69 10.76
C LYS A 18 0.93 4.78 9.95
N ARG A 19 1.66 5.33 8.98
CA ARG A 19 1.12 6.31 8.04
C ARG A 19 -0.06 5.79 7.23
N ASN A 20 -0.04 4.50 6.82
CA ASN A 20 -1.20 3.87 6.16
C ASN A 20 -2.43 3.79 7.06
N ILE A 21 -2.24 3.53 8.36
CA ILE A 21 -3.34 3.51 9.34
C ILE A 21 -3.96 4.91 9.45
N GLU A 22 -3.14 5.94 9.66
CA GLU A 22 -3.62 7.33 9.74
C GLU A 22 -4.38 7.77 8.47
N MET A 23 -3.85 7.44 7.28
CA MET A 23 -4.55 7.73 6.02
C MET A 23 -5.88 6.97 5.92
N SER A 24 -5.95 5.73 6.38
CA SER A 24 -7.15 4.91 6.29
C SER A 24 -8.25 5.36 7.24
N GLU A 25 -7.90 5.89 8.41
CA GLU A 25 -8.84 6.50 9.35
C GLU A 25 -9.40 7.80 8.76
N TYR A 26 -8.55 8.61 8.14
CA TYR A 26 -8.91 9.91 7.58
C TYR A 26 -9.74 9.85 6.28
N GLY A 27 -9.39 8.99 5.32
CA GLY A 27 -10.01 9.00 3.99
C GLY A 27 -11.30 8.18 3.89
N ASP A 28 -12.25 8.57 3.06
CA ASP A 28 -13.54 7.87 2.89
C ASP A 28 -13.45 6.63 1.98
N ALA A 29 -12.56 6.65 0.98
CA ALA A 29 -12.35 5.58 0.02
C ALA A 29 -10.89 5.49 -0.44
N LEU A 30 -10.50 4.35 -1.01
CA LEU A 30 -9.15 4.10 -1.55
C LEU A 30 -9.18 3.79 -3.04
N ILE A 31 -8.30 4.44 -3.80
CA ILE A 31 -7.87 3.98 -5.13
C ILE A 31 -6.41 3.56 -5.01
N ALA A 32 -6.11 2.30 -5.33
CA ALA A 32 -4.77 1.73 -5.23
C ALA A 32 -4.30 1.15 -6.56
N ILE A 33 -3.13 1.59 -7.02
CA ILE A 33 -2.39 0.91 -8.08
C ILE A 33 -1.43 -0.06 -7.41
N TRP A 34 -1.64 -1.36 -7.61
CA TRP A 34 -0.90 -2.40 -6.92
C TRP A 34 0.04 -3.15 -7.86
N ILE A 35 1.33 -2.79 -7.78
CA ILE A 35 2.40 -3.37 -8.59
C ILE A 35 3.11 -4.47 -7.81
N ASP A 36 3.32 -5.63 -8.45
CA ASP A 36 4.21 -6.72 -8.00
C ASP A 36 4.06 -7.11 -6.52
N SER A 37 2.84 -7.19 -6.03
CA SER A 37 2.55 -7.62 -4.65
C SER A 37 3.26 -6.78 -3.58
N SER A 38 3.43 -5.47 -3.82
CA SER A 38 3.99 -4.52 -2.84
C SER A 38 3.34 -4.69 -1.45
N LYS A 39 4.18 -4.98 -0.44
CA LYS A 39 3.73 -5.16 0.96
C LYS A 39 3.08 -3.91 1.53
N GLY A 40 3.54 -2.72 1.12
CA GLY A 40 2.98 -1.44 1.55
C GLY A 40 1.55 -1.23 1.04
N THR A 41 1.32 -1.47 -0.25
CA THR A 41 -0.02 -1.37 -0.85
C THR A 41 -0.95 -2.44 -0.28
N ALA A 42 -0.47 -3.66 -0.10
CA ALA A 42 -1.21 -4.74 0.56
C ALA A 42 -1.69 -4.31 1.97
N HIS A 43 -0.80 -3.71 2.76
CA HIS A 43 -1.15 -3.20 4.08
C HIS A 43 -2.22 -2.10 4.00
N MET A 44 -2.07 -1.11 3.12
CA MET A 44 -3.06 -0.02 2.96
C MET A 44 -4.46 -0.58 2.59
N VAL A 45 -4.52 -1.49 1.63
CA VAL A 45 -5.76 -2.16 1.21
C VAL A 45 -6.40 -2.90 2.39
N ASN A 46 -5.60 -3.67 3.14
CA ASN A 46 -6.09 -4.42 4.28
C ASN A 46 -6.64 -3.50 5.38
N THR A 47 -5.98 -2.38 5.67
CA THR A 47 -6.47 -1.44 6.69
C THR A 47 -7.79 -0.79 6.27
N MET A 48 -7.93 -0.37 5.01
CA MET A 48 -9.18 0.18 4.49
C MET A 48 -10.33 -0.83 4.53
N LYS A 49 -10.06 -2.09 4.15
CA LYS A 49 -11.05 -3.18 4.22
C LYS A 49 -11.49 -3.46 5.66
N LYS A 50 -10.58 -3.43 6.63
CA LYS A 50 -10.91 -3.59 8.06
C LYS A 50 -11.84 -2.49 8.58
N LEU A 51 -11.73 -1.28 8.04
CA LEU A 51 -12.60 -0.17 8.37
C LEU A 51 -13.92 -0.16 7.57
N GLY A 52 -14.16 -1.17 6.72
CA GLY A 52 -15.36 -1.24 5.89
C GLY A 52 -15.43 -0.17 4.79
N LYS A 53 -14.31 0.45 4.44
CA LYS A 53 -14.27 1.56 3.49
C LYS A 53 -14.14 1.06 2.04
N PRO A 54 -14.81 1.70 1.05
CA PRO A 54 -14.68 1.34 -0.35
C PRO A 54 -13.23 1.33 -0.83
N THR A 55 -12.82 0.26 -1.52
CA THR A 55 -11.48 0.11 -2.07
C THR A 55 -11.53 -0.33 -3.53
N TYR A 56 -10.90 0.44 -4.41
CA TYR A 56 -10.74 0.15 -5.82
C TYR A 56 -9.27 -0.13 -6.10
N ILE A 57 -8.98 -1.28 -6.71
CA ILE A 57 -7.61 -1.75 -6.91
C ILE A 57 -7.39 -2.02 -8.39
N HIS A 58 -6.36 -1.41 -8.96
CA HIS A 58 -5.84 -1.77 -10.28
C HIS A 58 -4.52 -2.53 -10.10
N GLN A 59 -4.53 -3.84 -10.37
CA GLN A 59 -3.35 -4.68 -10.26
C GLN A 59 -2.53 -4.62 -11.56
N ILE A 60 -1.23 -4.39 -11.41
CA ILE A 60 -0.27 -4.41 -12.51
C ILE A 60 0.77 -5.50 -12.18
N LEU A 61 0.86 -6.49 -13.06
CA LEU A 61 1.87 -7.54 -12.98
C LEU A 61 3.01 -7.20 -13.95
N GLN A 62 4.25 -7.10 -13.47
CA GLN A 62 5.38 -7.02 -14.39
C GLN A 62 5.71 -8.39 -14.98
N THR A 63 5.77 -8.47 -16.30
CA THR A 63 6.06 -9.69 -17.09
C THR A 63 7.53 -10.10 -17.11
N ASN A 64 8.38 -9.57 -16.23
CA ASN A 64 9.84 -9.82 -16.27
C ASN A 64 10.28 -11.18 -15.67
N LYS A 65 9.34 -12.09 -15.35
CA LYS A 65 9.64 -13.42 -14.81
C LYS A 65 9.93 -14.52 -15.86
N ILE A 66 9.82 -14.24 -17.16
CA ILE A 66 10.07 -15.26 -18.21
C ILE A 66 11.55 -15.31 -18.70
N LEU A 67 12.38 -14.29 -18.43
CA LEU A 67 13.73 -14.21 -19.04
C LEU A 67 14.93 -14.38 -18.09
N LYS A 68 14.72 -14.79 -16.83
CA LYS A 68 15.84 -15.15 -15.93
C LYS A 68 15.73 -16.60 -15.48
N GLY A 69 16.30 -17.51 -16.27
CA GLY A 69 16.65 -18.85 -15.78
C GLY A 69 16.38 -20.02 -16.71
N ARG A 70 16.94 -20.01 -17.93
CA ARG A 70 17.50 -21.23 -18.52
C ARG A 70 19.03 -21.07 -18.45
N ARG A 71 19.61 -21.58 -17.37
CA ARG A 71 20.99 -22.06 -17.37
C ARG A 71 20.90 -23.58 -17.46
#